data_AF-A0A2U1F6S7-F1
#
_entry.id   AF-A0A2U1F6S7-F1
#
_cell.length_a   1.000
_cell.length_b   1.000
_cell.length_c   1.000
_cell.angle_alpha   90.00
_cell.angle_beta   90.00
_cell.angle_gamma   90.00
#
_symmetry.space_group_name_H-M   'P 1'
#
loop_
_entity.id
_entity.type
_entity.pdbx_description
1 polymer ?
#
loop_
_entity_poly.entity_id
_entity_poly.type
_entity_poly.pdbx_seq_one_letter_code
_entity_poly.pdbx_strand_id
1 'polypeptide(L)' 'MQLTVDLLRRADGRLEGTVITETGSEQAFSGTLDLLRILEDLQPERAADDRGPR' A
#
# COMPACT_ATOMS: atom_id res chain seq x y z
N MET A 1 6.90 -2.08 9.14
CA MET A 1 6.83 -2.64 7.79
C MET A 1 7.53 -1.66 6.85
N GLN A 2 8.54 -2.14 6.15
CA GLN A 2 9.17 -1.42 5.04
C GLN A 2 8.49 -1.83 3.72
N LEU A 3 8.38 -0.87 2.81
CA LEU A 3 7.84 -1.09 1.47
C LEU A 3 8.73 -0.32 0.49
N THR A 4 8.93 -0.89 -0.69
CA THR A 4 9.52 -0.18 -1.84
C THR A 4 8.41 0.06 -2.86
N VAL A 5 8.38 1.25 -3.46
CA VAL A 5 7.39 1.60 -4.48
C VAL A 5 8.13 2.11 -5.72
N ASP A 6 7.96 1.40 -6.82
CA ASP A 6 8.37 1.87 -8.15
C ASP A 6 7.18 2.60 -8.78
N LEU A 7 7.37 3.88 -9.11
CA LEU A 7 6.29 4.76 -9.57
C LEU A 7 6.66 5.51 -10.84
N LEU A 8 5.73 5.48 -11.80
CA LEU A 8 5.73 6.30 -13.00
C LEU A 8 4.51 7.24 -12.97
N ARG A 9 4.74 8.54 -13.21
CA ARG A 9 3.68 9.51 -13.46
C ARG A 9 3.44 9.65 -14.96
N ARG A 10 2.23 9.32 -15.42
CA ARG A 10 1.82 9.46 -16.81
C ARG A 10 1.53 10.92 -17.17
N ALA A 11 1.50 11.19 -18.48
CA ALA A 11 1.24 12.52 -19.02
C ALA A 11 -0.16 13.06 -18.67
N ASP A 12 -1.14 12.17 -18.46
CA ASP A 12 -2.48 12.49 -17.98
C ASP A 12 -2.55 12.73 -16.46
N GLY A 13 -1.42 12.61 -15.76
CA GLY A 13 -1.31 12.76 -14.31
C GLY A 13 -1.58 11.50 -13.51
N ARG A 14 -1.95 10.38 -14.15
CA ARG A 14 -2.17 9.09 -13.47
C ARG A 14 -0.85 8.52 -12.96
N LEU A 15 -0.88 7.91 -11.77
CA LEU A 15 0.25 7.18 -11.21
C LEU A 15 0.12 5.70 -11.54
N GLU A 16 1.17 5.05 -12.00
CA GLU A 16 1.20 3.60 -12.23
C GLU A 16 2.50 3.03 -11.66
N GLY A 17 2.49 1.78 -11.23
CA GLY A 17 3.68 1.21 -10.60
C GLY A 17 3.45 -0.12 -9.90
N THR A 18 4.45 -0.50 -9.09
CA THR A 18 4.44 -1.74 -8.29
C THR A 18 4.85 -1.43 -6.85
N VAL A 19 4.12 -2.01 -5.89
CA VAL A 19 4.48 -2.05 -4.48
C VAL A 19 5.19 -3.37 -4.20
N ILE A 20 6.37 -3.31 -3.59
CA ILE A 20 7.18 -4.48 -3.21
C ILE A 20 7.30 -4.49 -1.68
N THR A 21 6.85 -5.57 -1.07
CA THR A 21 6.89 -5.78 0.38
C THR A 21 8.22 -6.40 0.83
N GLU A 22 8.52 -6.32 2.13
CA GLU A 22 9.70 -6.99 2.74
C GLU A 22 9.73 -8.51 2.51
N THR A 23 8.57 -9.14 2.32
CA THR A 23 8.48 -10.58 2.02
C THR A 23 8.74 -10.91 0.55
N GLY A 24 8.96 -9.89 -0.28
CA GLY A 24 9.09 -10.02 -1.73
C GLY A 24 7.75 -10.14 -2.47
N SER A 25 6.62 -9.95 -1.79
CA SER A 25 5.32 -9.87 -2.47
C SER A 25 5.22 -8.57 -3.27
N GLU A 26 4.82 -8.69 -4.53
CA GLU A 26 4.69 -7.58 -5.47
C GLU A 26 3.22 -7.37 -5.87
N GLN A 27 2.78 -6.11 -5.93
CA GLN A 27 1.44 -5.75 -6.35
C GLN A 27 1.44 -4.51 -7.24
N ALA A 28 0.92 -4.65 -8.46
CA ALA A 28 0.79 -3.54 -9.40
C ALA A 28 -0.38 -2.63 -9.01
N PHE A 29 -0.25 -1.33 -9.28
CA PHE A 29 -1.30 -0.34 -9.09
C PHE A 29 -1.45 0.57 -10.31
N SER A 30 -2.67 1.04 -10.56
CA SER A 30 -2.95 2.03 -11.60
C SER A 30 -3.93 3.10 -11.11
N GLY A 31 -3.35 4.21 -10.68
CA GLY A 31 -4.01 5.38 -10.12
C GLY A 31 -3.74 5.52 -8.62
N THR A 32 -3.93 6.73 -8.10
CA THR A 32 -3.67 7.04 -6.70
C THR A 32 -4.57 6.28 -5.74
N LEU A 33 -5.87 6.11 -6.06
CA LEU A 33 -6.80 5.37 -5.21
C LEU A 33 -6.44 3.89 -5.08
N ASP A 34 -5.94 3.29 -6.17
CA ASP A 34 -5.51 1.90 -6.19
C ASP A 34 -4.29 1.69 -5.29
N LEU A 35 -3.31 2.59 -5.40
CA LEU A 35 -2.16 2.63 -4.50
C LEU A 35 -2.58 2.77 -3.03
N LEU A 36 -3.50 3.68 -2.71
CA LEU A 36 -3.94 3.88 -1.33
C LEU A 36 -4.60 2.63 -0.73
N ARG A 37 -5.44 1.92 -1.50
CA ARG A 37 -6.05 0.66 -1.06
C ARG A 37 -5.02 -0.41 -0.76
N ILE A 38 -4.02 -0.56 -1.64
CA ILE A 38 -2.92 -1.50 -1.41
C ILE A 38 -2.17 -1.16 -0.12
N LEU A 39 -1.88 0.11 0.11
CA LEU A 39 -1.19 0.55 1.33
C LEU A 39 -2.04 0.35 2.60
N GLU A 40 -3.37 0.48 2.49
CA GLU A 40 -4.34 0.21 3.57
C GLU A 40 -4.41 -1.27 3.89
N ASP A 41 -4.52 -2.14 2.88
CA ASP A 41 -4.57 -3.60 3.04
C ASP A 41 -3.27 -4.17 3.64
N LEU A 42 -2.14 -3.52 3.37
CA LEU A 42 -0.84 -3.88 3.91
C LEU A 42 -0.61 -3.37 5.34
N GLN A 43 -1.46 -2.48 5.88
CA GLN A 43 -1.37 -2.16 7.30
C GLN A 43 -1.66 -3.43 8.10
N PRO A 44 -0.71 -3.92 8.93
CA PRO A 44 -1.02 -5.01 9.84
C PRO A 44 -2.24 -4.56 10.66
N GLU A 45 -3.29 -5.39 10.72
CA GLU A 45 -4.56 -5.09 11.40
C GLU A 45 -4.25 -4.22 12.60
N ARG A 46 -4.65 -2.95 12.51
CA ARG A 46 -4.52 -1.93 13.54
C ARG A 46 -4.64 -2.66 14.87
N ALA A 47 -3.51 -2.79 15.58
CA ALA A 47 -3.30 -3.80 16.63
C ALA A 47 -4.60 -4.07 17.38
N ALA A 48 -4.95 -5.33 17.56
CA ALA A 48 -6.06 -5.82 18.38
C ALA A 48 -5.92 -5.38 19.86
N ASP A 49 -5.89 -4.07 20.07
CA ASP A 49 -5.60 -3.33 21.28
C ASP A 49 -6.68 -2.26 21.49
N ASP A 50 -7.88 -2.56 20.98
CA ASP A 50 -9.14 -2.12 21.59
C ASP A 50 -9.57 -3.09 22.71
N ARG A 51 -8.60 -3.74 23.37
CA ARG A 51 -8.81 -4.41 24.67
C ARG A 51 -8.39 -3.46 25.80
N GLY A 52 -9.22 -2.46 26.02
CA GLY A 52 -9.37 -1.85 27.34
C GLY A 52 -10.79 -2.08 27.87
N PRO A 53 -11.05 -3.07 28.73
CA PRO A 53 -12.28 -3.11 29.50
C PRO A 53 -12.13 -2.14 30.68
N ARG A 54 -12.93 -1.07 30.72
CA ARG A 54 -13.26 -0.39 31.98
C ARG A 54 -14.72 0.01 31.98
#